data_AF-A0AAX3YNR5-F1
#
_entry.id   AF-A0AAX3YNR5-F1
#
_cell.length_a   1.000
_cell.length_b   1.000
_cell.length_c   1.000
_cell.angle_alpha   90.00
_cell.angle_beta   90.00
_cell.angle_gamma   90.00
#
_symmetry.space_group_name_H-M   'P 1'
#
loop_
_entity.id
_entity.type
_entity.pdbx_description
1 polymer ?
#
loop_
_entity_poly.entity_id
_entity_poly.type
_entity_poly.pdbx_seq_one_letter_code
_entity_poly.pdbx_strand_id
1 'polypeptide(L)'
;MATIADLETRLVNLYKTPEADVEIETTSVELIAALLREEVPAATHLLLDWGDQGPHHDLADVTAADGTSLMGQVDGRAEEVAVYATNLRGAIADRFEPINPDGGVYRVVLARF
;
A
#
# COMPACT_ATOMS: atom_id res chain seq x y z
N MET A 1 16.11 0.10 -9.74
CA MET A 1 14.83 0.36 -9.06
C MET A 1 13.88 0.87 -10.12
N ALA A 2 12.65 0.35 -10.19
CA ALA A 2 11.65 0.88 -11.12
C ALA A 2 11.25 2.29 -10.67
N THR A 3 11.03 3.20 -11.62
CA THR A 3 10.46 4.53 -11.33
C THR A 3 8.95 4.42 -11.07
N ILE A 4 8.33 5.46 -10.53
CA ILE A 4 6.86 5.53 -10.39
C ILE A 4 6.19 5.28 -11.76
N ALA A 5 6.66 5.96 -12.82
CA ALA A 5 6.12 5.79 -14.17
C ALA A 5 6.27 4.36 -14.73
N ASP A 6 7.37 3.67 -14.41
CA ASP A 6 7.56 2.27 -14.80
C ASP A 6 6.53 1.37 -14.10
N LEU A 7 6.28 1.61 -12.81
CA LEU A 7 5.33 0.84 -12.01
C LEU A 7 3.88 1.11 -12.41
N GLU A 8 3.51 2.36 -12.71
CA GLU A 8 2.20 2.71 -13.25
C GLU A 8 1.96 2.02 -14.60
N THR A 9 2.95 2.06 -15.48
CA THR A 9 2.89 1.38 -16.78
C THR A 9 2.74 -0.14 -16.62
N ARG A 10 3.46 -0.72 -15.66
CA ARG A 10 3.33 -2.14 -15.30
C ARG A 10 1.92 -2.45 -14.83
N LEU A 11 1.37 -1.66 -13.91
CA LEU A 11 0.03 -1.85 -13.36
C LEU A 11 -1.05 -1.80 -14.45
N VAL A 12 -0.96 -0.84 -15.38
CA VAL A 12 -1.87 -0.75 -16.55
C VAL A 12 -1.84 -2.00 -17.43
N ASN A 13 -0.67 -2.62 -17.59
CA ASN A 13 -0.54 -3.86 -18.35
C ASN A 13 -1.06 -5.07 -17.57
N LEU A 14 -0.83 -5.11 -16.26
CA LEU A 14 -1.33 -6.17 -15.39
C LEU A 14 -2.86 -6.21 -15.37
N TYR A 15 -3.54 -5.06 -15.40
CA TYR A 15 -5.01 -5.03 -15.49
C TYR A 15 -5.61 -5.66 -16.75
N LYS A 16 -4.80 -5.89 -17.79
CA LYS A 16 -5.22 -6.58 -19.01
C LYS A 16 -4.97 -8.09 -18.95
N THR A 17 -4.30 -8.55 -17.90
CA THR A 17 -3.87 -9.94 -17.71
C THR A 17 -4.81 -10.61 -16.72
N PRO A 18 -5.58 -11.63 -17.13
CA PRO A 18 -6.37 -12.42 -16.19
C PRO A 18 -5.48 -13.06 -15.13
N GLU A 19 -6.00 -13.22 -13.92
CA GLU A 19 -5.35 -13.96 -12.81
C GLU A 19 -4.05 -13.33 -12.28
N ALA A 20 -3.77 -12.06 -12.60
CA ALA A 20 -2.58 -11.33 -12.16
C ALA A 20 -2.74 -10.65 -10.78
N ASP A 21 -3.61 -11.17 -9.89
CA ASP A 21 -3.95 -10.51 -8.63
C ASP A 21 -2.72 -10.30 -7.74
N VAL A 22 -1.85 -11.31 -7.62
CA VAL A 22 -0.61 -11.22 -6.83
C VAL A 22 0.32 -10.14 -7.36
N GLU A 23 0.49 -10.04 -8.68
CA GLU A 23 1.33 -9.04 -9.33
C GLU A 23 0.73 -7.64 -9.21
N ILE A 24 -0.60 -7.49 -9.37
CA ILE A 24 -1.31 -6.22 -9.21
C ILE A 24 -1.11 -5.69 -7.79
N GLU A 25 -1.32 -6.54 -6.77
CA GLU A 25 -1.16 -6.13 -5.39
C GLU A 25 0.30 -5.83 -5.06
N THR A 26 1.24 -6.65 -5.53
CA THR A 26 2.68 -6.41 -5.33
C THR A 26 3.10 -5.08 -5.95
N THR A 27 2.73 -4.81 -7.20
CA THR A 27 3.05 -3.55 -7.89
C THR A 27 2.33 -2.34 -7.26
N SER A 28 1.15 -2.53 -6.69
CA SER A 28 0.46 -1.46 -5.96
C SER A 28 1.20 -1.08 -4.67
N VAL A 29 1.72 -2.04 -3.90
CA VAL A 29 2.56 -1.73 -2.73
C VAL A 29 3.90 -1.10 -3.14
N GLU A 30 4.52 -1.58 -4.24
CA GLU A 30 5.74 -0.97 -4.80
C GLU A 30 5.50 0.51 -5.16
N LEU A 31 4.34 0.86 -5.74
CA LEU A 31 3.94 2.23 -6.05
C LEU A 31 3.77 3.08 -4.80
N ILE A 32 3.03 2.59 -3.82
CA ILE A 32 2.85 3.27 -2.53
C ILE A 32 4.21 3.55 -1.88
N ALA A 33 5.10 2.55 -1.84
CA ALA A 33 6.43 2.70 -1.28
C ALA A 33 7.30 3.70 -2.07
N ALA A 34 7.16 3.77 -3.40
CA ALA A 34 7.86 4.75 -4.23
C ALA A 34 7.37 6.18 -3.97
N LEU A 35 6.06 6.40 -3.96
CA LEU A 35 5.43 7.70 -3.68
C LEU A 35 5.81 8.24 -2.29
N LEU A 36 5.71 7.37 -1.27
CA LEU A 36 6.06 7.75 0.09
C LEU A 36 7.55 8.04 0.24
N ARG A 37 8.44 7.34 -0.48
CA ARG A 37 9.88 7.65 -0.47
C ARG A 37 10.21 9.01 -1.05
N GLU A 38 9.46 9.48 -2.05
CA GLU A 38 9.68 10.80 -2.66
C GLU A 38 9.22 11.94 -1.74
N GLU A 39 8.03 11.84 -1.14
CA GLU A 39 7.43 12.92 -0.37
C GLU A 39 7.71 12.86 1.14
N VAL A 40 7.72 11.66 1.70
CA VAL A 40 7.83 11.42 3.14
C VAL A 40 8.90 10.36 3.41
N PRO A 41 10.21 10.66 3.24
CA PRO A 41 11.29 9.67 3.39
C PRO A 41 11.36 8.97 4.75
N ALA A 42 10.73 9.55 5.78
CA ALA A 42 10.62 8.96 7.11
C ALA A 42 9.54 7.86 7.20
N ALA A 43 8.68 7.71 6.19
CA ALA A 43 7.66 6.68 6.14
C ALA A 43 8.31 5.30 6.00
N THR A 44 7.92 4.40 6.91
CA THR A 44 8.47 3.03 6.97
C THR A 44 7.39 1.97 6.92
N HIS A 45 6.18 2.31 7.40
CA HIS A 45 5.07 1.39 7.43
C HIS A 45 3.80 2.02 6.86
N LEU A 46 3.00 1.17 6.23
CA LEU A 46 1.62 1.43 5.82
C LEU A 46 0.70 0.65 6.76
N LEU A 47 -0.30 1.30 7.34
CA LEU A 47 -1.38 0.63 8.06
C LEU A 47 -2.62 0.57 7.17
N LEU A 48 -3.18 -0.63 7.07
CA LEU A 48 -4.36 -0.94 6.28
C LEU A 48 -5.49 -1.42 7.19
N ASP A 49 -6.71 -1.03 6.88
CA ASP A 49 -7.93 -1.45 7.59
C ASP A 49 -8.85 -2.24 6.65
N TRP A 50 -9.08 -3.51 6.99
CA TRP A 50 -10.06 -4.44 6.41
C TRP A 50 -11.28 -4.65 7.32
N GLY A 51 -11.44 -3.86 8.37
CA GLY A 51 -12.52 -3.96 9.35
C GLY A 51 -13.89 -3.69 8.74
N ASP A 52 -13.96 -2.84 7.71
CA ASP A 52 -15.17 -2.69 6.90
C ASP A 52 -15.26 -3.85 5.90
N GLN A 53 -16.37 -4.60 5.94
CA GLN A 53 -16.62 -5.78 5.09
C GLN A 53 -16.79 -5.46 3.59
N GLY A 54 -16.27 -4.32 3.13
CA GLY A 54 -16.22 -3.92 1.75
C GLY A 54 -15.19 -4.73 0.94
N PRO A 55 -15.26 -4.67 -0.39
CA PRO A 55 -14.31 -5.35 -1.28
C PRO A 55 -12.92 -4.67 -1.37
N HIS A 56 -12.72 -3.56 -0.64
CA HIS A 56 -11.51 -2.74 -0.64
C HIS A 56 -11.09 -2.49 0.81
N HIS A 57 -9.80 -2.31 1.05
CA HIS A 57 -9.32 -1.76 2.31
C HIS A 57 -9.15 -0.26 2.20
N ASP A 58 -9.13 0.36 3.36
CA ASP A 58 -8.81 1.77 3.50
C ASP A 58 -7.37 1.94 4.02
N LEU A 59 -6.77 3.05 3.58
CA LEU A 59 -5.54 3.55 4.17
C LEU A 59 -5.84 4.03 5.60
N ALA A 60 -5.34 3.32 6.59
CA ALA A 60 -5.54 3.67 7.99
C ALA A 60 -4.51 4.72 8.47
N ASP A 61 -3.24 4.53 8.13
CA ASP A 61 -2.15 5.41 8.54
C ASP A 61 -0.89 5.17 7.69
N VAL A 62 0.03 6.14 7.73
CA VAL A 62 1.43 6.00 7.28
C VAL A 62 2.32 6.38 8.44
N THR A 63 3.22 5.48 8.85
CA THR A 63 3.99 5.68 10.09
C THR A 63 5.50 5.58 9.90
N ALA A 64 6.22 6.31 10.75
CA ALA A 64 7.66 6.18 10.94
C ALA A 64 8.03 4.88 11.69
N ALA A 65 9.33 4.60 11.83
CA ALA A 65 9.81 3.36 12.44
C ALA A 65 9.41 3.22 13.92
N ASP A 66 9.22 4.35 14.60
CA ASP A 66 8.79 4.43 16.00
C ASP A 66 7.26 4.41 16.18
N GLY A 67 6.50 4.30 15.09
CA GLY A 67 5.04 4.32 15.10
C GLY A 67 4.42 5.71 15.06
N THR A 68 5.20 6.78 14.92
CA THR A 68 4.67 8.14 14.75
C THR A 68 3.89 8.25 13.44
N SER A 69 2.63 8.71 13.51
CA SER A 69 1.82 8.99 12.31
C SER A 69 2.42 10.14 11.50
N LEU A 70 2.49 9.94 10.20
CA LEU A 70 3.01 10.89 9.22
C LEU A 70 1.92 11.37 8.27
N MET A 71 0.64 11.06 8.50
CA MET A 71 -0.46 11.38 7.58
C MET A 71 -0.51 12.87 7.21
N GLY A 72 -0.22 13.77 8.15
CA GLY A 72 -0.15 15.21 7.88
C GLY A 72 1.00 15.65 6.95
N GLN A 73 1.93 14.76 6.63
CA GLN A 73 3.01 14.97 5.65
C GLN A 73 2.71 14.31 4.30
N VAL A 74 1.73 13.41 4.25
CA VAL A 74 1.35 12.65 3.05
C VAL A 74 0.35 13.44 2.17
N ASP A 75 -0.14 14.61 2.61
CA ASP A 75 -1.20 15.40 1.94
C ASP A 75 -1.06 15.55 0.41
N GLY A 76 0.17 15.71 -0.12
CA GLY A 76 0.39 15.85 -1.57
C GLY A 76 0.17 14.58 -2.40
N ARG A 77 0.26 13.39 -1.78
CA ARG A 77 0.12 12.08 -2.44
C ARG A 77 -0.86 11.15 -1.73
N ALA A 78 -1.55 11.62 -0.70
CA ALA A 78 -2.48 10.81 0.09
C ALA A 78 -3.59 10.20 -0.77
N GLU A 79 -4.09 10.95 -1.75
CA GLU A 79 -5.08 10.46 -2.70
C GLU A 79 -4.52 9.32 -3.55
N GLU A 80 -3.32 9.45 -4.11
CA GLU A 80 -2.68 8.40 -4.90
C GLU A 80 -2.38 7.16 -4.07
N VAL A 81 -1.83 7.34 -2.86
CA VAL A 81 -1.58 6.22 -1.92
C VAL A 81 -2.88 5.50 -1.58
N ALA A 82 -3.96 6.24 -1.30
CA ALA A 82 -5.26 5.66 -1.02
C ALA A 82 -5.83 4.91 -2.24
N VAL A 83 -5.67 5.44 -3.46
CA VAL A 83 -6.09 4.77 -4.69
C VAL A 83 -5.36 3.45 -4.88
N TYR A 84 -4.03 3.44 -4.77
CA TYR A 84 -3.27 2.21 -4.93
C TYR A 84 -3.48 1.23 -3.78
N ALA A 85 -3.80 1.73 -2.58
CA ALA A 85 -4.30 0.91 -1.51
C ALA A 85 -5.48 0.10 -2.06
N THR A 86 -6.63 0.67 -2.47
CA THR A 86 -7.84 -0.09 -2.89
C THR A 86 -7.70 -1.34 -3.82
N ASN A 87 -6.56 -1.52 -4.50
CA ASN A 87 -6.16 -2.70 -5.26
C ASN A 87 -5.78 -3.94 -4.41
N LEU A 88 -5.36 -3.81 -3.15
CA LEU A 88 -5.01 -4.96 -2.27
C LEU A 88 -6.28 -5.69 -1.78
N ARG A 89 -6.58 -6.82 -2.41
CA ARG A 89 -7.76 -7.67 -2.16
C ARG A 89 -7.40 -8.94 -1.38
N GLY A 90 -6.17 -9.03 -0.89
CA GLY A 90 -5.70 -10.10 -0.01
C GLY A 90 -4.88 -11.19 -0.72
N ALA A 91 -4.53 -11.01 -2.00
CA ALA A 91 -3.68 -11.96 -2.73
C ALA A 91 -2.25 -12.06 -2.14
N ILE A 92 -1.79 -11.03 -1.42
CA ILE A 92 -0.49 -11.04 -0.72
C ILE A 92 -0.61 -10.79 0.79
N ALA A 93 -1.77 -11.07 1.40
CA ALA A 93 -2.02 -10.79 2.82
C ALA A 93 -1.06 -11.54 3.76
N ASP A 94 -0.52 -12.68 3.34
CA ASP A 94 0.50 -13.45 4.07
C ASP A 94 1.83 -12.69 4.22
N ARG A 95 2.06 -11.65 3.41
CA ARG A 95 3.24 -10.78 3.50
C ARG A 95 3.05 -9.63 4.50
N PHE A 96 1.83 -9.41 4.96
CA PHE A 96 1.48 -8.34 5.89
C PHE A 96 1.50 -8.84 7.33
N GLU A 97 1.83 -7.94 8.26
CA GLU A 97 1.82 -8.25 9.67
C GLU A 97 0.43 -7.95 10.25
N PRO A 98 -0.27 -8.93 10.85
CA PRO A 98 -1.56 -8.69 11.51
C PRO A 98 -1.33 -7.96 12.85
N ILE A 99 -1.90 -6.76 13.00
CA ILE A 99 -1.82 -5.97 14.24
C ILE A 99 -3.07 -6.18 15.09
N ASN A 100 -4.25 -6.15 14.45
CA ASN A 100 -5.52 -6.51 15.07
C ASN A 100 -6.31 -7.36 14.07
N PRO A 101 -6.05 -8.69 13.99
CA PRO A 101 -6.66 -9.55 12.99
C PRO A 101 -8.18 -9.62 13.13
N ASP A 102 -8.72 -9.60 14.35
CA ASP A 102 -10.16 -9.61 14.59
C ASP A 102 -10.84 -8.30 14.15
N GLY A 103 -10.07 -7.20 14.13
CA GLY A 103 -10.50 -5.89 13.64
C GLY A 103 -10.05 -5.58 12.21
N GLY A 104 -9.42 -6.52 11.50
CA GLY A 104 -8.97 -6.31 10.11
C GLY A 104 -7.77 -5.38 9.94
N VAL A 105 -6.97 -5.09 10.97
CA VAL A 105 -5.86 -4.11 10.87
C VAL A 105 -4.52 -4.79 10.63
N TYR A 106 -3.82 -4.35 9.58
CA TYR A 106 -2.56 -4.93 9.13
C TYR A 106 -1.51 -3.88 8.86
N ARG A 107 -0.25 -4.26 9.04
CA ARG A 107 0.92 -3.44 8.81
C ARG A 107 1.76 -3.99 7.66
N VAL A 108 2.14 -3.11 6.75
CA VAL A 108 3.07 -3.41 5.65
C VAL A 108 4.38 -2.69 5.90
N VAL A 109 5.50 -3.43 5.88
CA VAL A 109 6.85 -2.84 5.94
C VAL A 109 7.23 -2.42 4.52
N LEU A 110 7.26 -1.12 4.25
CA LEU A 110 7.45 -0.57 2.90
C LEU A 110 8.77 -1.01 2.27
N ALA A 111 9.83 -1.15 3.07
CA ALA A 111 11.15 -1.57 2.58
C ALA A 111 11.21 -3.02 2.03
N ARG A 112 10.14 -3.82 2.21
CA ARG A 112 10.02 -5.14 1.61
C ARG A 112 9.58 -5.10 0.14
N PHE A 113 9.21 -3.91 -0.37
CA PHE A 113 8.64 -3.68 -1.69
C PHE A 113 9.39 -2.55 -2.45
#